data_AF-A0A3B8P5M8-F1
#
_entry.id   AF-A0A3B8P5M8-F1
#
_cell.length_a   1.000
_cell.length_b   1.000
_cell.length_c   1.000
_cell.angle_alpha   90.00
_cell.angle_beta   90.00
_cell.angle_gamma   90.00
#
_symmetry.space_group_name_H-M   'P 1'
#
loop_
_entity.id
_entity.type
_entity.pdbx_description
1 polymer ?
#
loop_
_entity_poly.entity_id
_entity_poly.type
_entity_poly.pdbx_seq_one_letter_code
_entity_poly.pdbx_strand_id
1 'polypeptide(L)'
;MEALRRRIETQVMSLTGLALGQLDLESPKGDPGLFGPHSVSWQVHGDFPSMLVGGISALMLQLLHPLALAGVWDHSNFREDLLGRLRRPSQFISGTTFGATRDA
;
A
#
# COMPACT_ATOMS: atom_id res chain seq x y z
N MET A 1 -6.98 15.43 -24.06
CA MET A 1 -7.51 14.97 -22.75
C MET A 1 -6.98 13.58 -22.37
N GLU A 2 -6.90 12.61 -23.29
CA GLU A 2 -6.36 11.27 -22.98
C GLU A 2 -4.88 11.24 -22.56
N ALA A 3 -4.04 12.08 -23.14
CA ALA A 3 -2.62 12.16 -22.74
C ALA A 3 -2.45 12.63 -21.29
N LEU A 4 -3.28 13.57 -20.83
CA LEU A 4 -3.26 14.06 -19.44
C LEU A 4 -3.81 12.99 -18.49
N ARG A 5 -4.93 12.35 -18.85
CA ARG A 5 -5.49 11.21 -18.11
C ARG A 5 -4.47 10.09 -17.92
N ARG A 6 -3.84 9.61 -18.99
CA ARG A 6 -2.81 8.55 -18.92
C ARG A 6 -1.63 8.94 -18.05
N ARG A 7 -1.22 10.21 -18.09
CA ARG A 7 -0.10 10.71 -17.29
C ARG A 7 -0.46 10.78 -15.80
N ILE A 8 -1.68 11.20 -15.47
CA ILE A 8 -2.20 11.14 -14.09
C ILE A 8 -2.33 9.69 -13.63
N GLU A 9 -2.90 8.80 -14.44
CA GLU A 9 -3.01 7.37 -14.14
C GLU A 9 -1.64 6.74 -13.88
N THR A 10 -0.64 7.04 -14.71
CA THR A 10 0.72 6.52 -14.54
C THR A 10 1.37 7.06 -13.25
N GLN A 11 1.17 8.35 -12.93
CA GLN A 11 1.67 8.95 -11.70
C GLN A 11 0.99 8.35 -10.46
N VAL A 12 -0.33 8.19 -10.49
CA VAL A 12 -1.11 7.56 -9.41
C VAL A 12 -0.69 6.11 -9.24
N MET A 13 -0.57 5.34 -10.32
CA MET A 13 -0.09 3.96 -10.30
C MET A 13 1.35 3.85 -9.78
N SER A 14 2.22 4.81 -10.11
CA SER A 14 3.59 4.84 -9.58
C SER A 14 3.68 5.19 -8.09
N LEU A 15 2.66 5.90 -7.57
CA LEU A 15 2.53 6.26 -6.16
C LEU A 15 1.84 5.18 -5.34
N THR A 16 0.91 4.43 -5.93
CA THR A 16 0.31 3.24 -5.32
C THR A 16 1.26 2.07 -5.46
N GLY A 17 1.40 1.24 -4.43
CA GLY A 17 2.24 0.03 -4.46
C GLY A 17 1.91 -0.97 -5.59
N LEU A 18 0.86 -0.73 -6.37
CA LEU A 18 0.48 -1.46 -7.58
C LEU A 18 1.56 -1.43 -8.68
N ALA A 19 2.40 -0.39 -8.76
CA ALA A 19 3.50 -0.32 -9.73
C ALA A 19 4.71 -1.25 -9.45
N LEU A 20 4.56 -2.31 -8.64
CA LEU A 20 5.63 -3.29 -8.45
C LEU A 20 5.50 -4.56 -9.25
N GLY A 21 4.27 -4.99 -9.59
CA GLY A 21 4.07 -6.31 -10.18
C GLY A 21 4.71 -7.45 -9.37
N GLN A 22 4.99 -7.25 -8.07
CA GLN A 22 5.65 -8.24 -7.21
C GLN A 22 4.67 -9.17 -6.50
N LEU A 23 3.38 -8.81 -6.46
CA LEU A 23 2.32 -9.64 -5.93
C LEU A 23 1.41 -10.04 -7.10
N ASP A 24 1.19 -11.34 -7.26
CA ASP A 24 0.20 -11.86 -8.20
C ASP A 24 -1.20 -11.66 -7.62
N LEU A 25 -1.74 -10.46 -7.83
CA LEU A 25 -3.11 -10.10 -7.42
C LEU A 25 -4.16 -10.59 -8.45
N GLU A 26 -3.70 -11.06 -9.60
CA GLU A 26 -4.56 -11.49 -10.71
C GLU A 26 -4.85 -13.00 -10.65
N SER A 27 -4.05 -13.78 -9.91
CA SER A 27 -4.18 -15.22 -9.84
C SER A 27 -3.76 -15.82 -8.47
N PRO A 28 -4.74 -15.97 -7.57
CA PRO A 28 -4.89 -17.24 -6.88
C PRO A 28 -6.25 -17.84 -7.25
N LYS A 29 -6.27 -18.77 -8.21
CA LYS A 29 -7.50 -19.50 -8.55
C LYS A 29 -8.02 -20.25 -7.32
N GLY A 30 -9.06 -19.72 -6.68
CA GLY A 30 -9.80 -20.37 -5.60
C GLY A 30 -9.39 -19.98 -4.17
N ASP A 31 -8.42 -19.09 -3.96
CA ASP A 31 -8.02 -18.59 -2.64
C ASP A 31 -8.16 -17.06 -2.58
N PRO A 32 -9.24 -16.53 -1.97
CA PRO A 32 -9.47 -15.09 -1.87
C PRO A 32 -8.64 -14.40 -0.76
N GLY A 33 -7.72 -15.14 -0.11
CA GLY A 33 -6.88 -14.62 0.96
C GLY A 33 -7.59 -14.50 2.29
N LEU A 34 -6.98 -13.74 3.21
CA LEU A 34 -7.45 -13.59 4.59
C LEU A 34 -8.81 -12.88 4.72
N PHE A 35 -9.13 -11.98 3.79
CA PHE A 35 -10.32 -11.12 3.88
C PHE A 35 -11.34 -11.37 2.76
N GLY A 36 -10.87 -11.54 1.52
CA GLY A 36 -11.71 -11.79 0.36
C GLY A 36 -12.66 -10.65 -0.06
N PRO A 37 -13.33 -10.80 -1.22
CA PRO A 37 -14.05 -9.73 -1.93
C PRO A 37 -15.26 -9.14 -1.22
N HIS A 38 -15.81 -9.84 -0.23
CA HIS A 38 -16.96 -9.37 0.52
C HIS A 38 -16.58 -8.65 1.82
N SER A 39 -15.29 -8.52 2.11
CA SER A 39 -14.81 -7.82 3.31
C SER A 39 -14.81 -6.30 3.16
N VAL A 40 -14.96 -5.62 4.28
CA VAL A 40 -14.76 -4.16 4.37
C VAL A 40 -13.33 -3.79 4.00
N SER A 41 -12.34 -4.62 4.37
CA SER A 41 -10.93 -4.40 4.02
C SER A 41 -10.73 -4.32 2.51
N TRP A 42 -11.32 -5.25 1.74
CA TRP A 42 -11.28 -5.20 0.28
C TRP A 42 -11.92 -3.92 -0.27
N GLN A 43 -13.09 -3.55 0.24
CA GLN A 43 -13.82 -2.37 -0.22
C GLN A 43 -13.04 -1.07 0.04
N VAL A 44 -12.48 -0.93 1.25
CA VAL A 44 -11.78 0.29 1.68
C VAL A 44 -10.40 0.40 1.04
N HIS A 45 -9.63 -0.69 0.97
CA HIS A 45 -8.31 -0.67 0.36
C HIS A 45 -8.36 -0.63 -1.18
N GLY A 46 -9.47 -1.05 -1.79
CA GLY A 46 -9.71 -0.92 -3.23
C GLY A 46 -10.05 0.52 -3.67
N ASP A 47 -10.45 1.38 -2.73
CA ASP A 47 -10.69 2.81 -2.98
C ASP A 47 -9.41 3.63 -2.71
N PHE A 48 -8.81 4.17 -3.77
CA PHE A 48 -7.53 4.89 -3.68
C PHE A 48 -7.55 6.08 -2.69
N PRO A 49 -8.56 6.99 -2.72
CA PRO A 49 -8.67 8.05 -1.73
C PRO A 49 -8.73 7.55 -0.29
N SER A 50 -9.55 6.54 -0.01
CA SER A 50 -9.65 5.94 1.33
C SER A 50 -8.33 5.33 1.78
N MET A 51 -7.66 4.58 0.90
CA MET A 51 -6.35 3.99 1.17
C MET A 51 -5.29 5.08 1.47
N LEU A 52 -5.29 6.18 0.73
CA LEU A 52 -4.38 7.31 0.94
C LEU A 52 -4.61 8.00 2.28
N VAL A 53 -5.87 8.30 2.61
CA VAL A 53 -6.25 8.93 3.88
C VAL A 53 -5.87 8.03 5.06
N GLY A 54 -6.16 6.73 4.96
CA GLY A 54 -5.77 5.74 5.96
C GLY A 54 -4.25 5.68 6.16
N GLY A 55 -3.49 5.63 5.06
CA GLY A 55 -2.03 5.61 5.09
C GLY A 55 -1.42 6.85 5.74
N ILE A 56 -1.87 8.05 5.37
CA ILE A 56 -1.39 9.30 5.98
C ILE A 56 -1.75 9.35 7.47
N SER A 57 -2.98 8.96 7.82
CA SER A 57 -3.43 8.92 9.22
C SER A 57 -2.58 7.95 10.05
N ALA A 58 -2.29 6.76 9.53
CA ALA A 58 -1.43 5.79 10.18
C ALA A 58 0.00 6.33 10.39
N LEU A 59 0.56 7.04 9.42
CA LEU A 59 1.86 7.69 9.57
C LEU A 59 1.82 8.75 10.69
N MET A 60 0.81 9.61 10.70
CA MET A 60 0.67 10.62 11.77
C MET A 60 0.56 9.96 13.15
N LEU A 61 -0.22 8.88 13.27
CA LEU A 61 -0.33 8.11 14.50
C LEU A 61 1.00 7.46 14.91
N GLN A 62 1.76 6.93 13.96
CA GLN A 62 3.08 6.34 14.22
C GLN A 62 4.07 7.39 14.75
N LEU A 63 4.03 8.61 14.20
CA LEU A 63 4.91 9.72 14.61
C LEU A 63 4.66 10.18 16.05
N LEU A 64 3.48 9.94 16.61
CA LEU A 64 3.16 10.25 18.01
C LEU A 64 3.89 9.32 19.00
N HIS A 65 4.37 8.16 18.55
CA HIS A 65 5.03 7.19 19.43
C HIS A 65 6.55 7.39 19.44
N PRO A 66 7.17 7.86 20.54
CA PRO A 66 8.56 8.29 20.56
C PRO A 66 9.55 7.17 20.19
N LEU A 67 9.29 5.93 20.62
CA LEU A 67 10.16 4.79 20.27
C LEU A 67 10.00 4.37 18.80
N ALA A 68 8.82 4.55 18.21
CA ALA A 68 8.62 4.23 16.80
C ALA A 68 9.33 5.28 15.94
N LEU A 69 9.22 6.55 16.34
CA LEU A 69 9.94 7.65 15.70
C LEU A 69 11.47 7.47 15.81
N ALA A 70 11.98 7.10 16.99
CA ALA A 70 13.40 6.79 17.17
C ALA A 70 13.85 5.64 16.26
N GLY A 71 13.09 4.54 16.20
CA GLY A 71 13.39 3.43 15.28
C GLY A 71 13.41 3.86 13.81
N VAL A 72 12.52 4.75 13.39
CA VAL A 72 12.57 5.33 12.03
C VAL A 72 13.76 6.27 11.89
N TRP A 73 14.06 7.12 12.86
CA TRP A 73 15.14 8.09 12.74
C TRP A 73 16.53 7.43 12.69
N ASP A 74 16.75 6.43 13.54
CA ASP A 74 18.06 5.80 13.75
C ASP A 74 18.32 4.61 12.81
N HIS A 75 17.27 3.95 12.31
CA HIS A 75 17.40 2.68 11.57
C HIS A 75 16.70 2.68 10.20
N SER A 76 16.40 3.86 9.65
CA SER A 76 15.79 3.98 8.33
C SER A 76 16.63 4.80 7.37
N ASN A 77 16.62 4.38 6.11
CA ASN A 77 17.13 5.16 4.98
C ASN A 77 16.08 6.13 4.39
N PHE A 78 15.02 6.51 5.12
CA PHE A 78 13.91 7.33 4.58
C PHE A 78 14.34 8.68 4.00
N ARG A 79 15.48 9.23 4.45
CA ARG A 79 16.05 10.48 3.94
C ARG A 79 16.57 10.32 2.50
N GLU A 80 17.02 9.13 2.15
CA GLU A 80 17.59 8.77 0.86
C GLU A 80 16.54 8.10 -0.05
N ASP A 81 15.61 7.36 0.54
CA ASP A 81 14.57 6.58 -0.15
C ASP A 81 13.18 6.73 0.51
N LEU A 82 12.63 7.93 0.46
CA LEU A 82 11.29 8.21 1.02
C LEU A 82 10.20 7.45 0.26
N LEU A 83 10.27 7.44 -1.08
CA LEU A 83 9.29 6.77 -1.92
C LEU A 83 9.29 5.25 -1.68
N GLY A 84 10.45 4.61 -1.58
CA GLY A 84 10.53 3.21 -1.22
C GLY A 84 10.01 2.93 0.19
N ARG A 85 10.21 3.84 1.14
CA ARG A 85 9.62 3.75 2.49
C ARG A 85 8.09 3.87 2.51
N LEU A 86 7.48 4.60 1.57
CA LEU A 86 6.03 4.64 1.40
C LEU A 86 5.49 3.42 0.60
N ARG A 87 6.31 2.90 -0.31
CA ARG A 87 5.94 1.78 -1.19
C ARG A 87 5.89 0.43 -0.45
N ARG A 88 6.76 0.18 0.54
CA ARG A 88 6.80 -1.11 1.26
C ARG A 88 5.55 -1.35 2.12
N PRO A 89 5.04 -0.39 2.93
CA PRO A 89 3.80 -0.56 3.66
C PRO A 89 2.58 -0.76 2.75
N SER A 90 2.53 -0.06 1.61
CA SER A 90 1.43 -0.26 0.65
C SER A 90 1.45 -1.67 0.04
N GLN A 91 2.62 -2.23 -0.29
CA GLN A 91 2.72 -3.64 -0.68
C GLN A 91 2.25 -4.58 0.42
N PHE A 92 2.65 -4.33 1.67
CA PHE A 92 2.21 -5.15 2.80
C PHE A 92 0.69 -5.15 2.94
N ILE A 93 0.05 -3.96 2.83
CA ILE A 93 -1.40 -3.83 2.86
C ILE A 93 -2.05 -4.56 1.68
N SER A 94 -1.53 -4.39 0.46
CA SER A 94 -2.05 -5.06 -0.72
C SER A 94 -1.89 -6.58 -0.67
N GLY A 95 -0.76 -7.09 -0.20
CA GLY A 95 -0.51 -8.53 -0.06
C GLY A 95 -1.42 -9.17 0.98
N THR A 96 -1.53 -8.55 2.15
CA THR A 96 -2.40 -9.05 3.23
C THR A 96 -3.90 -8.93 2.91
N THR A 97 -4.29 -7.96 2.06
CA THR A 97 -5.71 -7.74 1.71
C THR A 97 -6.13 -8.57 0.50
N PHE A 98 -5.34 -8.54 -0.57
CA PHE A 98 -5.72 -9.06 -1.89
C PHE A 98 -4.94 -10.32 -2.31
N GLY A 99 -3.83 -10.64 -1.64
CA GLY A 99 -3.03 -11.82 -1.95
C GLY A 99 -3.66 -13.12 -1.44
N ALA A 100 -3.15 -14.26 -1.93
CA ALA A 100 -3.54 -15.57 -1.44
C ALA A 100 -3.19 -15.73 0.05
N THR A 101 -3.79 -16.68 0.74
CA THR A 101 -3.55 -16.93 2.18
C THR A 101 -2.07 -17.19 2.48
N ARG A 102 -1.32 -17.75 1.52
CA ARG A 102 0.13 -18.00 1.64
C ARG A 102 1.00 -16.75 1.52
N ASP A 103 0.52 -15.73 0.82
CA ASP A 103 1.28 -14.51 0.52
C ASP A 103 1.02 -13.38 1.52
N ALA A 104 0.09 -13.60 2.46
CA ALA A 104 -0.30 -12.70 3.54
C ALA A 104 0.48 -13.00 4.84
#